data_AF-A0A847JKF7-F1
#
_entry.id   AF-A0A847JKF7-F1
#
_cell.length_a   1.000
_cell.length_b   1.000
_cell.length_c   1.000
_cell.angle_alpha   90.00
_cell.angle_beta   90.00
_cell.angle_gamma   90.00
#
_symmetry.space_group_name_H-M   'P 1'
#
loop_
_entity.id
_entity.type
_entity.pdbx_description
1 polymer ?
#
loop_
_entity_poly.entity_id
_entity_poly.type
_entity_poly.pdbx_seq_one_letter_code
_entity_poly.pdbx_strand_id
1 'polypeptide(L)'
;MGFLDRFFRRETRDATPDAFLAEQLALRGHGMSASPDAAMASLAVAARCVGIRSEMLASVGLFAFRRTADGGRERADDLPLYAVLHDQMNPNLAAFEGREFLIRELDTRGNAFARI
;
A
#
# COMPACT_ATOMS: atom_id res chain seq x y z
N MET A 1 -15.41 55.22 -10.34
CA MET A 1 -15.92 54.26 -11.35
C MET A 1 -15.31 54.62 -12.70
N GLY A 2 -14.06 54.21 -12.96
CA GLY A 2 -13.29 54.67 -14.13
C GLY A 2 -12.62 53.51 -14.87
N PHE A 3 -12.59 53.58 -16.20
CA PHE A 3 -12.11 52.55 -17.13
C PHE A 3 -10.64 52.13 -16.92
N LEU A 4 -9.79 53.05 -16.44
CA LEU A 4 -8.37 52.81 -16.15
C LEU A 4 -8.15 51.90 -14.94
N ASP A 5 -9.09 51.89 -13.99
CA ASP A 5 -9.06 51.06 -12.78
C ASP A 5 -9.30 49.58 -13.09
N ARG A 6 -9.89 49.28 -14.27
CA ARG A 6 -10.10 47.92 -14.77
C ARG A 6 -8.86 47.33 -15.41
N PHE A 7 -7.97 48.15 -15.96
CA PHE A 7 -6.79 47.69 -16.72
C PHE A 7 -5.57 47.45 -15.80
N PHE A 8 -5.46 48.20 -14.70
CA PHE A 8 -4.37 48.05 -13.72
C PHE A 8 -4.80 47.31 -12.43
N ARG A 9 -5.92 46.59 -12.48
CA ARG A 9 -6.43 45.85 -11.33
C ARG A 9 -5.46 44.74 -10.95
N ARG A 10 -4.68 44.94 -9.89
CA ARG A 10 -3.88 43.89 -9.25
C ARG A 10 -4.84 42.79 -8.80
N GLU A 11 -4.66 41.57 -9.34
CA GLU A 11 -5.44 40.38 -8.97
C GLU A 11 -5.27 40.14 -7.47
N THR A 12 -6.28 40.51 -6.68
CA THR A 12 -6.44 40.01 -5.32
C THR A 12 -7.10 38.64 -5.45
N ARG A 13 -6.30 37.59 -5.43
CA ARG A 13 -6.84 36.25 -5.18
C ARG A 13 -7.47 36.28 -3.81
N ASP A 14 -8.74 35.89 -3.74
CA ASP A 14 -9.38 35.66 -2.47
C ASP A 14 -8.62 34.51 -1.80
N ALA A 15 -7.85 34.83 -0.76
CA ALA A 15 -7.07 33.85 -0.01
C ALA A 15 -7.97 32.98 0.90
N THR A 16 -9.23 33.37 1.03
CA THR A 16 -10.28 32.58 1.66
C THR A 16 -10.83 31.57 0.65
N PRO A 17 -10.67 30.26 0.91
CA PRO A 17 -11.35 29.27 0.10
C PRO A 17 -12.86 29.54 0.18
N ASP A 18 -13.54 29.46 -0.96
CA ASP A 18 -15.00 29.55 -1.08
C ASP A 18 -15.65 28.72 0.04
N ALA A 19 -16.67 29.22 0.73
CA ALA A 19 -17.17 28.59 1.97
C ALA A 19 -17.48 27.09 1.75
N PHE A 20 -17.97 26.75 0.56
CA PHE A 20 -18.19 25.39 0.08
C PHE A 20 -16.89 24.57 -0.09
N LEU A 21 -15.83 25.16 -0.64
CA LEU A 21 -14.53 24.51 -0.82
C LEU A 21 -13.76 24.41 0.50
N ALA A 22 -13.84 25.42 1.36
CA ALA A 22 -13.29 25.41 2.71
C ALA A 22 -13.98 24.33 3.56
N GLU A 23 -15.32 24.23 3.48
CA GLU A 23 -16.11 23.18 4.11
C GLU A 23 -15.76 21.80 3.56
N GLN A 24 -15.66 21.66 2.23
CA GLN A 24 -15.34 20.38 1.59
C GLN A 24 -13.90 19.91 1.84
N LEU A 25 -12.94 20.82 1.95
CA LEU A 25 -11.53 20.51 2.27
C LEU A 25 -11.30 20.34 3.78
N ALA A 26 -12.04 21.05 4.64
CA ALA A 26 -12.04 20.84 6.09
C ALA A 26 -12.69 19.49 6.46
N LEU A 27 -13.80 19.09 5.81
CA LEU A 27 -14.40 17.76 5.98
C LEU A 27 -13.50 16.61 5.51
N ARG A 28 -12.53 16.89 4.63
CA ARG A 28 -11.60 15.91 4.05
C ARG A 28 -10.20 15.93 4.68
N GLY A 29 -10.08 16.47 5.89
CA GLY A 29 -9.00 16.12 6.81
C GLY A 29 -7.63 16.73 6.49
N HIS A 30 -7.56 17.88 5.84
CA HIS A 30 -6.30 18.64 5.73
C HIS A 30 -6.18 19.79 6.73
N GLY A 31 -7.07 19.82 7.73
CA GLY A 31 -7.00 20.69 8.89
C GLY A 31 -8.03 20.27 9.94
N MET A 32 -7.65 19.38 10.85
CA MET A 32 -8.30 19.15 12.15
C MET A 32 -9.73 18.54 12.22
N SER A 33 -10.35 18.03 11.16
CA SER A 33 -11.57 17.19 11.32
C SER A 33 -11.56 15.93 10.46
N ALA A 34 -11.42 14.77 11.13
CA ALA A 34 -11.67 13.46 10.54
C ALA A 34 -13.19 13.24 10.43
N SER A 35 -13.76 13.34 9.23
CA SER A 35 -15.13 12.87 8.96
C SER A 35 -15.13 11.34 8.79
N PRO A 36 -16.23 10.62 9.08
CA PRO A 36 -16.32 9.18 8.83
C PRO A 36 -16.02 8.81 7.38
N ASP A 37 -16.43 9.61 6.38
CA ASP A 37 -16.07 9.36 4.98
C ASP A 37 -14.59 9.64 4.68
N ALA A 38 -13.94 10.62 5.32
CA ALA A 38 -12.51 10.85 5.18
C ALA A 38 -11.66 9.82 5.95
N ALA A 39 -12.16 9.32 7.09
CA ALA A 39 -11.57 8.25 7.89
C ALA A 39 -11.78 6.87 7.25
N MET A 40 -12.96 6.61 6.69
CA MET A 40 -13.28 5.42 5.90
C MET A 40 -12.55 5.45 4.56
N ALA A 41 -12.43 6.60 3.89
CA ALA A 41 -11.61 6.71 2.68
C ALA A 41 -10.12 6.54 2.98
N SER A 42 -9.58 7.14 4.05
CA SER A 42 -8.17 6.94 4.39
C SER A 42 -7.89 5.50 4.82
N LEU A 43 -8.76 4.86 5.60
CA LEU A 43 -8.61 3.48 6.01
C LEU A 43 -8.85 2.49 4.86
N ALA A 44 -9.86 2.71 4.02
CA ALA A 44 -10.16 1.85 2.87
C ALA A 44 -9.09 1.98 1.78
N VAL A 45 -8.58 3.19 1.52
CA VAL A 45 -7.46 3.41 0.60
C VAL A 45 -6.20 2.77 1.16
N ALA A 46 -5.86 2.98 2.45
CA ALA A 46 -4.71 2.33 3.06
C ALA A 46 -4.85 0.80 3.02
N ALA A 47 -6.02 0.26 3.37
CA ALA A 47 -6.28 -1.18 3.31
C ALA A 47 -6.18 -1.73 1.89
N ARG A 48 -6.57 -0.97 0.86
CA ARG A 48 -6.44 -1.39 -0.53
C ARG A 48 -5.00 -1.27 -1.04
N CYS A 49 -4.27 -0.21 -0.69
CA CYS A 49 -2.85 -0.08 -1.02
C CYS A 49 -2.02 -1.23 -0.41
N VAL A 50 -2.27 -1.54 0.86
CA VAL A 50 -1.65 -2.68 1.54
C VAL A 50 -2.06 -3.99 0.86
N GLY A 51 -3.36 -4.17 0.56
CA GLY A 51 -3.85 -5.36 -0.14
C GLY A 51 -3.20 -5.56 -1.51
N ILE A 52 -3.16 -4.53 -2.36
CA ILE A 52 -2.50 -4.61 -3.68
C ILE A 52 -1.02 -4.96 -3.51
N ARG A 53 -0.31 -4.31 -2.57
CA ARG A 53 1.11 -4.58 -2.35
C ARG A 53 1.34 -6.01 -1.86
N SER A 54 0.56 -6.49 -0.91
CA SER A 54 0.68 -7.85 -0.37
C SER A 54 0.34 -8.91 -1.43
N GLU A 55 -0.74 -8.73 -2.17
CA GLU A 55 -1.16 -9.61 -3.27
C GLU A 55 -0.08 -9.66 -4.37
N MET A 56 0.41 -8.51 -4.83
CA MET A 56 1.42 -8.44 -5.90
C MET A 56 2.74 -9.10 -5.49
N LEU A 57 3.24 -8.82 -4.29
CA LEU A 57 4.46 -9.44 -3.80
C LEU A 57 4.29 -10.94 -3.54
N ALA A 58 3.15 -11.36 -2.99
CA ALA A 58 2.85 -12.77 -2.77
C ALA A 58 2.67 -13.55 -4.08
N SER A 59 2.23 -12.90 -5.16
CA SER A 59 2.04 -13.53 -6.48
C SER A 59 3.35 -14.01 -7.11
N VAL A 60 4.49 -13.43 -6.72
CA VAL A 60 5.81 -13.89 -7.18
C VAL A 60 6.18 -15.15 -6.40
N GLY A 61 6.28 -16.28 -7.12
CA GLY A 61 6.71 -17.54 -6.54
C GLY A 61 8.15 -17.48 -6.03
N LEU A 62 8.38 -18.09 -4.87
CA LEU A 62 9.73 -18.29 -4.32
C LEU A 62 10.23 -19.68 -4.72
N PHE A 63 11.34 -19.71 -5.45
CA PHE A 63 11.96 -20.95 -5.91
C PHE A 63 13.31 -21.13 -5.22
N ALA A 64 13.55 -22.34 -4.68
CA ALA A 64 14.85 -22.72 -4.17
C ALA A 64 15.79 -23.05 -5.33
N PHE A 65 17.04 -22.57 -5.24
CA PHE A 65 18.10 -22.87 -6.19
C PHE A 65 19.34 -23.39 -5.46
N ARG A 66 19.99 -24.39 -6.04
CA ARG A 66 21.28 -24.91 -5.58
C ARG A 66 22.39 -24.40 -6.50
N ARG A 67 23.55 -24.07 -5.91
CA ARG A 67 24.75 -23.75 -6.68
C ARG A 67 25.40 -25.03 -7.16
N THR A 68 25.72 -25.11 -8.45
CA THR A 68 26.46 -26.25 -9.01
C THR A 68 27.96 -26.09 -8.78
N ALA A 69 28.72 -27.19 -8.86
CA ALA A 69 30.17 -27.16 -8.71
C ALA A 69 30.87 -26.24 -9.74
N ASP A 70 30.28 -26.13 -10.93
CA ASP A 70 30.76 -25.28 -12.02
C ASP A 70 30.34 -23.80 -11.89
N GLY A 71 29.76 -23.40 -10.75
CA GLY A 71 29.31 -22.03 -10.49
C GLY A 71 27.95 -21.67 -11.10
N GLY A 72 27.24 -22.64 -11.67
CA GLY A 72 25.88 -22.49 -12.19
C GLY A 72 24.81 -22.49 -11.10
N ARG A 73 23.55 -22.41 -11.53
CA ARG A 73 22.37 -22.52 -10.66
C ARG A 73 21.39 -23.53 -11.24
N GLU A 74 20.97 -24.48 -10.42
CA GLU A 74 19.90 -25.43 -10.72
C GLU A 74 18.71 -25.20 -9.77
N ARG A 75 17.50 -25.54 -10.21
CA ARG A 75 16.33 -25.51 -9.31
C ARG A 75 16.42 -26.70 -8.34
N ALA A 76 16.09 -26.44 -7.07
CA ALA A 76 16.21 -27.40 -5.98
C ALA A 76 14.82 -27.79 -5.45
N ASP A 77 14.05 -28.43 -6.32
CA ASP A 77 12.67 -28.87 -6.14
C ASP A 77 12.56 -30.02 -5.12
N ASP A 78 13.68 -30.72 -4.89
CA ASP A 78 13.82 -31.87 -4.01
C ASP A 78 13.89 -31.49 -2.52
N LEU A 79 14.10 -30.21 -2.20
CA LEU A 79 14.20 -29.76 -0.81
C LEU A 79 12.81 -29.70 -0.17
N PRO A 80 12.63 -30.19 1.08
CA PRO A 80 11.36 -30.04 1.81
C PRO A 80 10.90 -28.58 1.93
N LEU A 81 11.87 -27.64 1.98
CA LEU A 81 11.60 -26.21 2.01
C LEU A 81 10.96 -25.69 0.71
N TYR A 82 11.21 -26.33 -0.44
CA TYR A 82 10.62 -25.94 -1.71
C TYR A 82 9.09 -26.01 -1.64
N ALA A 83 8.55 -27.12 -1.16
CA ALA A 83 7.11 -27.30 -0.99
C ALA A 83 6.49 -26.24 -0.06
N VAL A 84 7.20 -25.87 1.01
CA VAL A 84 6.75 -24.82 1.96
C VAL A 84 6.71 -23.44 1.30
N LEU A 85 7.72 -23.10 0.50
CA LEU A 85 7.84 -21.79 -0.14
C LEU A 85 7.01 -21.66 -1.41
N HIS A 86 6.77 -22.76 -2.14
CA HIS A 86 6.12 -22.76 -3.44
C HIS A 86 4.64 -23.18 -3.34
N ASP A 87 4.33 -24.27 -2.65
CA ASP A 87 3.00 -24.89 -2.68
C ASP A 87 2.15 -24.46 -1.48
N GLN A 88 2.58 -24.81 -0.26
CA GLN A 88 1.79 -24.67 0.94
C GLN A 88 2.66 -24.28 2.14
N MET A 89 2.41 -23.11 2.74
CA MET A 89 3.20 -22.65 3.89
C MET A 89 2.93 -23.49 5.14
N ASN A 90 1.66 -23.83 5.40
CA ASN A 90 1.24 -24.68 6.49
C ASN A 90 -0.10 -25.36 6.14
N PRO A 91 -0.60 -26.33 6.93
CA PRO A 91 -1.83 -27.07 6.60
C PRO A 91 -3.09 -26.20 6.41
N ASN A 92 -3.06 -24.94 6.88
CA ASN A 92 -4.18 -24.01 6.79
C ASN A 92 -4.03 -22.95 5.70
N LEU A 93 -2.80 -22.70 5.22
CA LEU A 93 -2.48 -21.58 4.32
C LEU A 93 -1.59 -22.04 3.16
N ALA A 94 -2.01 -21.71 1.94
CA ALA A 94 -1.17 -21.82 0.76
C ALA A 94 0.08 -20.92 0.89
N ALA A 95 1.12 -21.20 0.10
CA ALA A 95 2.34 -20.39 0.13
C ALA A 95 2.06 -18.91 -0.23
N PHE A 96 1.09 -18.67 -1.12
CA PHE A 96 0.60 -17.33 -1.43
C PHE A 96 0.00 -16.63 -0.20
N GLU A 97 -0.98 -17.26 0.44
CA GLU A 97 -1.73 -16.67 1.57
C GLU A 97 -0.79 -16.40 2.76
N GLY A 98 0.13 -17.32 3.03
CA GLY A 98 1.14 -17.16 4.06
C GLY A 98 2.06 -15.94 3.81
N ARG A 99 2.53 -15.77 2.56
CA ARG A 99 3.34 -14.59 2.19
C ARG A 99 2.53 -13.31 2.27
N GLU A 100 1.32 -13.30 1.73
CA GLU A 100 0.41 -12.15 1.75
C GLU A 100 0.21 -11.67 3.20
N PHE A 101 -0.08 -12.61 4.11
CA PHE A 101 -0.23 -12.33 5.53
C PHE A 101 1.02 -11.70 6.13
N LEU A 102 2.20 -12.30 5.92
CA LEU A 102 3.47 -11.77 6.44
C LEU A 102 3.77 -10.35 5.93
N ILE A 103 3.51 -10.08 4.65
CA ILE A 103 3.70 -8.74 4.06
C ILE A 103 2.72 -7.74 4.68
N ARG A 104 1.47 -8.15 4.88
CA ARG A 104 0.44 -7.30 5.51
C ARG A 104 0.77 -6.97 6.96
N GLU A 105 1.31 -7.93 7.72
CA GLU A 105 1.80 -7.71 9.08
C GLU A 105 2.99 -6.74 9.10
N LEU A 106 3.95 -6.89 8.18
CA LEU A 106 5.08 -5.97 8.03
C LEU A 106 4.60 -4.54 7.73
N ASP A 107 3.64 -4.37 6.81
CA ASP A 107 3.16 -3.05 6.39
C ASP A 107 2.33 -2.34 7.46
N THR A 108 1.65 -3.09 8.33
CA THR A 108 0.78 -2.52 9.37
C THR A 108 1.47 -2.35 10.71
N ARG A 109 2.41 -3.23 11.06
CA ARG A 109 3.06 -3.28 12.39
C ARG A 109 4.57 -3.08 12.35
N GLY A 110 5.17 -3.01 11.16
CA GLY A 110 6.61 -2.87 10.98
C GLY A 110 7.42 -4.16 11.20
N ASN A 111 6.78 -5.27 11.56
CA ASN A 111 7.41 -6.57 11.75
C ASN A 111 6.45 -7.70 11.36
N ALA A 112 6.99 -8.84 10.93
CA ALA A 112 6.24 -10.05 10.62
C ALA A 112 6.91 -11.26 11.26
N PHE A 113 6.11 -12.18 11.79
CA PHE A 113 6.59 -13.33 12.54
C PHE A 113 6.01 -14.62 11.98
N ALA A 114 6.85 -15.65 11.87
CA ALA A 114 6.46 -17.00 11.52
C ALA A 114 7.01 -17.95 12.58
N ARG A 115 6.14 -18.75 13.19
CA ARG A 115 6.55 -19.83 14.08
C ARG A 115 6.80 -21.07 13.23
N ILE A 116 8.02 -21.59 13.34
CA ILE A 116 8.46 -22.85 12.71
C ILE A 116 8.11 -24.00 13.65
#